data_AF-A0A377RRR3-F1
#
_entry.id   AF-A0A377RRR3-F1
#
_cell.length_a   1.000
_cell.length_b   1.000
_cell.length_c   1.000
_cell.angle_alpha   90.00
_cell.angle_beta   90.00
_cell.angle_gamma   90.00
#
_symmetry.space_group_name_H-M   'P 1'
#
loop_
_entity.id
_entity.type
_entity.pdbx_description
1 polymer ?
#
loop_
_entity_poly.entity_id
_entity_poly.type
_entity_poly.pdbx_seq_one_letter_code
_entity_poly.pdbx_strand_id
1 'polypeptide(L)'
;MNYPNLPNSVLEITEQPEVKEITNELLKQLQNALHSNALFTDQIQLSLKGIVRILEVLLSLDFFKNANEIDSSLRNSIEWLNNTGESLKIKMKEYEGFFNDFNTSMKANEQEVTNTLNANTENIKSEVKKLENQLIEATTRLLTSYQIFLNSARESATTQINTNKTESLEAITEAKNQSLSKH
;
A
#
# COMPACT_ATOMS: atom_id res chain seq x y z
N MET A 1 3.52 -10.53 -1.49
CA MET A 1 3.04 -10.46 -0.09
C MET A 1 2.85 -11.84 0.51
N ASN A 2 3.76 -12.26 1.39
CA ASN A 2 3.69 -13.56 2.06
C ASN A 2 3.81 -13.36 3.58
N TYR A 3 2.85 -13.81 4.38
CA TYR A 3 2.83 -13.56 5.82
C TYR A 3 2.97 -14.86 6.61
N PRO A 4 3.80 -14.89 7.66
CA PRO A 4 3.86 -16.05 8.55
C PRO A 4 2.56 -16.21 9.32
N ASN A 5 2.18 -17.46 9.60
CA ASN A 5 1.03 -17.77 10.44
C ASN A 5 1.32 -17.41 11.91
N LEU A 6 0.31 -16.91 12.60
CA LEU A 6 0.36 -16.63 14.03
C LEU A 6 0.65 -17.89 14.86
N PRO A 7 1.54 -17.83 15.86
CA PRO A 7 1.71 -18.91 16.83
C PRO A 7 0.42 -19.16 17.62
N ASN A 8 0.20 -20.42 18.01
CA ASN A 8 -0.93 -20.78 18.87
C ASN A 8 -0.77 -20.15 20.27
N SER A 9 -1.82 -19.44 20.72
CA SER A 9 -1.87 -18.73 22.00
C SER A 9 -2.13 -19.63 23.22
N VAL A 10 -2.41 -20.92 23.02
CA VAL A 10 -2.67 -21.87 24.11
C VAL A 10 -1.37 -22.20 24.86
N LEU A 11 -1.42 -22.08 26.20
CA LEU A 11 -0.37 -22.56 27.10
C LEU A 11 -0.74 -23.97 27.57
N GLU A 12 0.17 -24.94 27.41
CA GLU A 12 0.01 -26.27 28.00
C GLU A 12 0.31 -26.20 29.50
N ILE A 13 -0.74 -26.06 30.30
CA ILE A 13 -0.68 -26.05 31.77
C ILE A 13 -1.39 -27.30 32.26
N THR A 14 -0.69 -28.17 32.99
CA THR A 14 -1.31 -29.35 33.63
C THR A 14 -2.17 -28.94 34.82
N GLU A 15 -3.11 -29.81 35.22
CA GLU A 15 -4.12 -29.52 36.25
C GLU A 15 -3.51 -28.90 37.51
N GLN A 16 -4.10 -27.77 37.89
CA GLN A 16 -3.64 -26.89 38.96
C GLN A 16 -3.80 -27.57 40.33
N PRO A 17 -2.80 -27.51 41.24
CA PRO A 17 -3.02 -27.87 42.63
C PRO A 17 -4.06 -26.94 43.26
N GLU A 18 -4.91 -27.48 44.15
CA GLU A 18 -6.03 -26.77 44.77
C GLU A 18 -5.58 -25.59 45.66
N VAL A 19 -5.24 -24.46 45.05
CA VAL A 19 -5.20 -23.13 45.67
C VAL A 19 -6.17 -22.27 44.88
N LYS A 20 -7.43 -22.27 45.32
CA LYS A 20 -8.62 -22.09 44.46
C LYS A 20 -9.00 -20.65 44.06
N GLU A 21 -8.40 -19.60 44.59
CA GLU A 21 -8.88 -18.23 44.33
C GLU A 21 -7.98 -17.38 43.43
N ILE A 22 -6.70 -17.21 43.77
CA ILE A 22 -5.86 -16.19 43.11
C ILE A 22 -5.43 -16.61 41.68
N THR A 23 -5.17 -17.90 41.45
CA THR A 23 -4.67 -18.41 40.15
C THR A 23 -5.74 -18.40 39.04
N ASN A 24 -6.99 -18.64 39.40
CA ASN A 24 -8.12 -18.67 38.46
C ASN A 24 -8.41 -17.29 37.86
N GLU A 25 -8.21 -16.24 38.65
CA GLU A 25 -8.54 -14.88 38.25
C GLU A 25 -7.49 -14.30 37.29
N LEU A 26 -6.21 -14.63 37.52
CA LEU A 26 -5.09 -14.23 36.65
C LEU A 26 -5.15 -14.96 35.28
N LEU A 27 -5.42 -16.26 35.27
CA LEU A 27 -5.58 -17.04 34.04
C LEU A 27 -6.76 -16.55 33.19
N LYS A 28 -7.87 -16.19 33.84
CA LYS A 28 -9.06 -15.64 33.17
C LYS A 28 -8.80 -14.26 32.57
N GLN A 29 -8.02 -13.41 33.25
CA GLN A 29 -7.60 -12.11 32.71
C GLN A 29 -6.66 -12.26 31.50
N LEU A 30 -5.73 -13.22 31.56
CA LEU A 30 -4.82 -13.53 30.45
C LEU A 30 -5.59 -14.05 29.22
N GLN A 31 -6.54 -14.96 29.44
CA GLN A 31 -7.37 -15.53 28.38
C GLN A 31 -8.27 -14.48 27.72
N ASN A 32 -8.82 -13.55 28.50
CA ASN A 32 -9.62 -12.43 27.98
C ASN A 32 -8.79 -11.44 27.16
N ALA A 33 -7.55 -11.18 27.55
CA ALA A 33 -6.64 -10.32 26.78
C ALA A 33 -6.28 -10.93 25.42
N LEU A 34 -6.13 -12.26 25.36
CA LEU A 34 -5.80 -13.01 24.14
C LEU A 34 -7.00 -13.22 23.19
N HIS A 35 -8.23 -13.17 23.69
CA HIS A 35 -9.46 -13.41 22.90
C HIS A 35 -10.09 -12.15 22.27
N SER A 36 -9.55 -10.95 22.51
CA SER A 36 -10.18 -9.71 22.03
C SER A 36 -9.81 -9.38 20.56
N ASN A 37 -10.84 -9.12 19.75
CA ASN A 37 -10.77 -8.93 18.29
C ASN A 37 -10.33 -7.51 17.88
N ALA A 38 -9.22 -7.01 18.45
CA ALA A 38 -8.65 -5.68 18.17
C ALA A 38 -7.56 -5.72 17.07
N LEU A 39 -7.15 -4.56 16.52
CA LEU A 39 -6.10 -4.46 15.51
C LEU A 39 -4.81 -5.16 15.99
N PHE A 40 -4.09 -5.83 15.07
CA PHE A 40 -2.92 -6.68 15.39
C PHE A 40 -1.92 -6.00 16.35
N THR A 41 -1.67 -4.69 16.18
CA THR A 41 -0.79 -3.90 17.08
C THR A 41 -1.30 -3.85 18.53
N ASP A 42 -2.60 -3.72 18.73
CA ASP A 42 -3.21 -3.67 20.06
C ASP A 42 -3.15 -5.06 20.73
N GLN A 43 -3.33 -6.12 19.95
CA GLN A 43 -3.19 -7.50 20.44
C GLN A 43 -1.76 -7.81 20.90
N ILE A 44 -0.75 -7.37 20.15
CA ILE A 44 0.66 -7.54 20.55
C ILE A 44 0.97 -6.72 21.81
N GLN A 45 0.51 -5.46 21.88
CA GLN A 45 0.73 -4.61 23.06
C GLN A 45 0.07 -5.19 24.32
N LEU A 46 -1.15 -5.71 24.20
CA LEU A 46 -1.88 -6.34 25.31
C LEU A 46 -1.22 -7.66 25.74
N SER A 47 -0.76 -8.48 24.80
CA SER A 47 -0.05 -9.73 25.10
C SER A 47 1.27 -9.47 25.83
N LEU A 48 2.04 -8.47 25.40
CA LEU A 48 3.28 -8.06 26.08
C LEU A 48 3.02 -7.52 27.49
N LYS A 49 1.96 -6.71 27.67
CA LYS A 49 1.54 -6.24 29.01
C LYS A 49 1.13 -7.41 29.92
N GLY A 50 0.44 -8.41 29.38
CA GLY A 50 0.10 -9.64 30.11
C GLY A 50 1.33 -10.39 30.60
N ILE A 51 2.34 -10.56 29.74
CA ILE A 51 3.62 -11.20 30.09
C ILE A 51 4.35 -10.41 31.19
N VAL A 52 4.46 -9.08 31.05
CA VAL A 52 5.09 -8.22 32.06
C VAL A 52 4.39 -8.37 33.41
N ARG A 53 3.05 -8.42 33.43
CA ARG A 53 2.29 -8.55 34.68
C ARG A 53 2.49 -9.91 35.35
N ILE A 54 2.60 -10.99 34.58
CA ILE A 54 2.95 -12.33 35.10
C ILE A 54 4.35 -12.32 35.72
N LEU A 55 5.32 -11.71 35.03
CA LEU A 55 6.68 -11.59 35.54
C LEU A 55 6.73 -10.77 36.84
N GLU A 56 5.98 -9.66 36.92
CA GLU A 56 5.85 -8.88 38.15
C GLU A 56 5.25 -9.70 39.31
N VAL A 57 4.20 -10.48 39.05
CA VAL A 57 3.58 -11.36 40.06
C VAL A 57 4.57 -12.41 40.55
N LEU A 58 5.29 -13.08 39.65
CA LEU A 58 6.31 -14.09 40.00
C LEU A 58 7.45 -13.49 40.85
N LEU A 59 7.87 -12.25 40.55
CA LEU A 59 8.91 -11.54 41.29
C LEU A 59 8.42 -11.00 42.64
N SER A 60 7.13 -10.70 42.77
CA SER A 60 6.51 -10.18 44.00
C SER A 60 6.16 -11.24 45.04
N LEU A 61 6.42 -12.52 44.77
CA LEU A 61 6.26 -13.62 45.74
C LEU A 61 7.36 -13.58 46.82
N ASP A 62 7.27 -12.58 47.71
CA ASP A 62 7.85 -12.59 49.06
C ASP A 62 7.26 -13.71 49.95
N PHE A 63 6.33 -14.50 49.41
CA PHE A 63 5.62 -15.62 50.04
C PHE A 63 6.55 -16.71 50.60
N PHE A 64 7.77 -16.83 50.08
CA PHE A 64 8.69 -17.94 50.42
C PHE A 64 9.62 -17.67 51.61
N LYS A 65 9.59 -16.49 52.24
CA LYS A 65 10.56 -16.14 53.31
C LYS A 65 10.36 -16.86 54.64
N ASN A 66 9.26 -17.61 54.84
CA ASN A 66 8.94 -18.27 56.13
C ASN A 66 8.76 -19.80 56.03
N ALA A 67 9.52 -20.50 55.19
CA ALA A 67 9.43 -21.95 55.03
C ALA A 67 10.19 -22.75 56.11
N ASN A 68 9.87 -22.54 57.40
CA ASN A 68 10.35 -23.43 58.48
C ASN A 68 9.43 -24.64 58.71
N GLU A 69 8.33 -24.76 57.97
CA GLU A 69 7.46 -25.95 57.96
C GLU A 69 7.11 -26.28 56.50
N ILE A 70 7.84 -27.23 55.89
CA ILE A 70 7.64 -27.64 54.50
C ILE A 70 6.52 -28.69 54.44
N ASP A 71 5.30 -28.26 54.16
CA ASP A 71 4.21 -29.17 53.77
C ASP A 71 4.31 -29.55 52.27
N SER A 72 3.90 -30.78 51.95
CA SER A 72 3.88 -31.38 50.61
C SER A 72 3.15 -30.53 49.55
N SER A 73 2.18 -29.73 49.99
CA SER A 73 1.43 -28.77 49.17
C SER A 73 2.30 -27.64 48.58
N LEU A 74 3.31 -27.14 49.31
CA LEU A 74 4.24 -26.13 48.82
C LEU A 74 5.20 -26.70 47.76
N ARG A 75 5.64 -27.95 47.94
CA ARG A 75 6.48 -28.63 46.95
C ARG A 75 5.77 -28.81 45.61
N ASN A 76 4.50 -29.21 45.63
CA ASN A 76 3.68 -29.34 44.43
C ASN A 76 3.44 -27.99 43.74
N SER A 77 3.30 -26.91 44.51
CA SER A 77 3.13 -25.56 43.98
C SER A 77 4.40 -25.03 43.30
N ILE A 78 5.58 -25.29 43.88
CA ILE A 78 6.88 -24.93 43.27
C ILE A 78 7.10 -25.70 41.96
N GLU A 79 6.76 -26.98 41.93
CA GLU A 79 6.87 -27.81 40.73
C GLU A 79 5.94 -27.32 39.61
N TRP A 80 4.68 -27.01 39.93
CA TRP A 80 3.73 -26.42 38.98
C TRP A 80 4.19 -25.06 38.44
N LEU A 81 4.74 -24.19 39.29
CA LEU A 81 5.29 -22.90 38.88
C LEU A 81 6.50 -23.06 37.95
N ASN A 82 7.41 -23.99 38.25
CA ASN A 82 8.57 -24.26 37.39
C ASN A 82 8.13 -24.77 36.01
N ASN A 83 7.17 -25.71 35.96
CA ASN A 83 6.64 -26.23 34.70
C ASN A 83 5.94 -25.13 33.89
N THR A 84 5.13 -24.30 34.55
CA THR A 84 4.46 -23.14 33.91
C THR A 84 5.47 -22.12 33.40
N GLY A 85 6.55 -21.87 34.15
CA GLY A 85 7.63 -20.97 33.74
C GLY A 85 8.38 -21.47 32.50
N GLU A 86 8.68 -22.77 32.41
CA GLU A 86 9.30 -23.36 31.22
C GLU A 86 8.34 -23.37 30.02
N SER A 87 7.06 -23.69 30.21
CA SER A 87 6.05 -23.57 29.14
C SER A 87 5.94 -22.13 28.61
N LEU A 88 5.95 -21.13 29.49
CA LEU A 88 5.94 -19.72 29.10
C LEU A 88 7.20 -19.34 28.32
N LYS A 89 8.37 -19.78 28.77
CA LYS A 89 9.66 -19.52 28.10
C LYS A 89 9.73 -20.13 26.70
N ILE A 90 9.18 -21.33 26.51
CA ILE A 90 9.03 -21.94 25.17
C ILE A 90 8.14 -21.06 24.30
N LYS A 91 6.97 -20.65 24.82
CA LYS A 91 6.04 -19.78 24.09
C LYS A 91 6.68 -18.43 23.72
N MET A 92 7.46 -17.83 24.62
CA MET A 92 8.19 -16.58 24.34
C MET A 92 9.17 -16.75 23.18
N LYS A 93 9.88 -17.87 23.08
CA LYS A 93 10.78 -18.16 21.96
C LYS A 93 10.02 -18.36 20.64
N GLU A 94 8.85 -18.99 20.67
CA GLU A 94 8.00 -19.14 19.47
C GLU A 94 7.56 -17.77 18.92
N TYR A 95 7.12 -16.86 19.80
CA TYR A 95 6.75 -15.51 19.41
C TYR A 95 7.94 -14.68 18.93
N GLU A 96 9.10 -14.82 19.58
CA GLU A 96 10.35 -14.18 19.12
C GLU A 96 10.69 -14.60 17.68
N GLY A 97 10.63 -15.92 17.40
CA GLY A 97 10.83 -16.45 16.05
C GLY A 97 9.81 -15.89 15.05
N PHE A 98 8.52 -15.92 15.40
CA PHE A 98 7.47 -15.35 14.57
C PHE A 98 7.71 -13.87 14.24
N PHE A 99 8.07 -13.04 15.23
CA PHE A 99 8.30 -11.62 14.99
C PHE A 99 9.51 -11.37 14.11
N ASN A 100 10.55 -12.20 14.21
CA ASN A 100 11.70 -12.12 13.33
C ASN A 100 11.32 -12.44 11.87
N ASP A 101 10.55 -13.50 11.65
CA ASP A 101 10.06 -13.89 10.32
C ASP A 101 9.09 -12.85 9.75
N PHE A 102 8.18 -12.35 10.60
CA PHE A 102 7.24 -11.29 10.24
C PHE A 102 7.99 -10.01 9.83
N ASN A 103 8.98 -9.58 10.61
CA ASN A 103 9.76 -8.38 10.30
C ASN A 103 10.56 -8.55 8.99
N THR A 104 11.11 -9.75 8.76
CA THR A 104 11.79 -10.09 7.50
C THR A 104 10.82 -10.01 6.31
N SER A 105 9.63 -10.59 6.44
CA SER A 105 8.56 -10.50 5.45
C SER A 105 8.14 -9.04 5.20
N MET A 106 7.92 -8.26 6.26
CA MET A 106 7.51 -6.86 6.13
C MET A 106 8.53 -6.02 5.38
N LYS A 107 9.82 -6.20 5.65
CA LYS A 107 10.90 -5.53 4.89
C LYS A 107 10.91 -5.94 3.42
N ALA A 108 10.74 -7.23 3.13
CA ALA A 108 10.67 -7.72 1.76
C ALA A 108 9.46 -7.13 1.01
N ASN A 109 8.30 -7.12 1.67
CA ASN A 109 7.06 -6.54 1.15
C ASN A 109 7.19 -5.02 0.91
N GLU A 110 7.79 -4.28 1.84
CA GLU A 110 8.07 -2.85 1.68
C GLU A 110 8.97 -2.58 0.48
N GLN A 111 10.02 -3.39 0.30
CA GLN A 111 10.91 -3.29 -0.84
C GLN A 111 10.20 -3.63 -2.16
N GLU A 112 9.37 -4.69 -2.17
CA GLU A 112 8.55 -5.08 -3.34
C GLU A 112 7.63 -3.93 -3.76
N VAL A 113 6.85 -3.38 -2.81
CA VAL A 113 5.95 -2.25 -3.04
C VAL A 113 6.71 -1.03 -3.55
N THR A 114 7.84 -0.70 -2.94
CA THR A 114 8.68 0.44 -3.35
C THR A 114 9.19 0.26 -4.78
N ASN A 115 9.68 -0.94 -5.11
CA ASN A 115 10.17 -1.25 -6.46
C ASN A 115 9.06 -1.17 -7.50
N THR A 116 7.88 -1.73 -7.23
CA THR A 116 6.72 -1.66 -8.12
C THR A 116 6.27 -0.22 -8.32
N LEU A 117 6.22 0.59 -7.26
CA LEU A 117 5.81 1.99 -7.35
C LEU A 117 6.81 2.83 -8.17
N ASN A 118 8.11 2.61 -7.97
CA ASN A 118 9.17 3.27 -8.74
C ASN A 118 9.12 2.87 -10.23
N ALA A 119 8.93 1.59 -10.53
CA ALA A 119 8.78 1.11 -11.90
C ALA A 119 7.54 1.72 -12.59
N ASN A 120 6.41 1.79 -11.88
CA ASN A 120 5.20 2.43 -12.39
C ASN A 120 5.40 3.92 -12.63
N THR A 121 6.14 4.61 -11.75
CA THR A 121 6.46 6.03 -11.90
C THR A 121 7.25 6.30 -13.19
N GLU A 122 8.31 5.53 -13.46
CA GLU A 122 9.10 5.69 -14.69
C GLU A 122 8.30 5.28 -15.95
N ASN A 123 7.49 4.22 -15.88
CA ASN A 123 6.62 3.83 -16.99
C ASN A 123 5.61 4.93 -17.36
N ILE A 124 4.90 5.50 -16.38
CA ILE A 124 3.94 6.59 -16.60
C ILE A 124 4.65 7.80 -17.21
N LYS A 125 5.81 8.18 -16.68
CA LYS A 125 6.62 9.28 -17.21
C LYS A 125 7.01 9.05 -18.68
N SER A 126 7.37 7.83 -19.05
CA SER A 126 7.71 7.49 -20.44
C SER A 126 6.52 7.56 -21.39
N GLU A 127 5.35 7.06 -20.98
CA GLU A 127 4.13 7.09 -21.81
C GLU A 127 3.59 8.51 -21.95
N VAL A 128 3.66 9.34 -20.90
CA VAL A 128 3.33 10.78 -21.00
C VAL A 128 4.22 11.46 -22.05
N LYS A 129 5.54 11.26 -21.99
CA LYS A 129 6.47 11.84 -22.98
C LYS A 129 6.18 11.37 -24.41
N LYS A 130 5.78 10.11 -24.58
CA LYS A 130 5.40 9.56 -25.88
C LYS A 130 4.11 10.20 -26.41
N LEU A 131 3.10 10.38 -25.56
CA LEU A 131 1.86 11.08 -25.90
C LEU A 131 2.11 12.54 -26.25
N GLU A 132 2.98 13.24 -25.52
CA GLU A 132 3.41 14.60 -25.83
C GLU A 132 4.03 14.68 -27.23
N ASN A 133 4.95 13.76 -27.57
CA ASN A 133 5.55 13.71 -28.90
C ASN A 133 4.52 13.44 -30.01
N GLN A 134 3.58 12.53 -29.78
CA GLN A 134 2.51 12.24 -30.75
C GLN A 134 1.59 13.44 -30.97
N LEU A 135 1.26 14.18 -29.91
CA LEU A 135 0.44 15.40 -29.99
C LEU A 135 1.16 16.50 -30.78
N ILE A 136 2.47 16.69 -30.54
CA ILE A 136 3.30 17.63 -31.29
C ILE A 136 3.33 17.27 -32.77
N GLU A 137 3.52 15.98 -33.10
CA GLU A 137 3.53 15.50 -34.48
C GLU A 137 2.18 15.72 -35.17
N ALA A 138 1.08 15.35 -34.52
CA ALA A 138 -0.28 15.54 -35.06
C ALA A 138 -0.58 17.02 -35.30
N THR A 139 -0.23 17.89 -34.35
CA THR A 139 -0.42 19.35 -34.45
C THR A 139 0.42 19.93 -35.59
N THR A 140 1.67 19.47 -35.73
CA THR A 140 2.56 19.89 -36.82
C THR A 140 1.99 19.50 -38.18
N ARG A 141 1.57 18.24 -38.34
CA ARG A 141 0.93 17.76 -39.57
C ARG A 141 -0.33 18.56 -39.91
N LEU A 142 -1.19 18.79 -38.91
CA LEU A 142 -2.41 19.59 -39.09
C LEU A 142 -2.08 21.02 -39.54
N LEU A 143 -1.12 21.68 -38.90
CA LEU A 143 -0.69 23.03 -39.25
C LEU A 143 -0.12 23.10 -40.66
N THR A 144 0.73 22.13 -41.04
CA THR A 144 1.27 22.03 -42.40
C THR A 144 0.16 21.80 -43.43
N SER A 145 -0.78 20.88 -43.17
CA SER A 145 -1.92 20.65 -44.06
C SER A 145 -2.79 21.89 -44.21
N TYR A 146 -3.05 22.62 -43.13
CA TYR A 146 -3.82 23.85 -43.16
C TYR A 146 -3.10 24.96 -43.95
N GLN A 147 -1.78 25.08 -43.78
CA GLN A 147 -0.97 26.04 -44.54
C GLN A 147 -0.99 25.74 -46.05
N ILE A 148 -0.88 24.46 -46.44
CA ILE A 148 -0.98 24.04 -47.84
C ILE A 148 -2.36 24.40 -48.39
N PHE A 149 -3.43 24.04 -47.66
CA PHE A 149 -4.80 24.34 -48.05
C PHE A 149 -5.02 25.85 -48.29
N LEU A 150 -4.57 26.71 -47.36
CA LEU A 150 -4.70 28.16 -47.49
C LEU A 150 -3.92 28.70 -48.69
N ASN A 151 -2.71 28.19 -48.95
CA ASN A 151 -1.92 28.59 -50.10
C ASN A 151 -2.60 28.21 -51.42
N SER A 152 -3.11 26.98 -51.53
CA SER A 152 -3.85 26.53 -52.71
C SER A 152 -5.16 27.32 -52.93
N ALA A 153 -5.90 27.62 -51.86
CA ALA A 153 -7.11 28.44 -51.94
C ALA A 153 -6.80 29.86 -52.43
N ARG A 154 -5.71 30.46 -51.93
CA ARG A 154 -5.24 31.78 -52.35
C ARG A 154 -4.83 31.79 -53.83
N GLU A 155 -4.08 30.79 -54.27
CA GLU A 155 -3.67 30.64 -55.67
C GLU A 155 -4.87 30.47 -56.60
N SER A 156 -5.83 29.60 -56.23
CA SER A 156 -7.07 29.41 -56.99
C SER A 156 -7.88 30.70 -57.09
N ALA A 157 -8.07 31.42 -55.98
CA ALA A 157 -8.78 32.70 -55.99
C ALA A 157 -8.06 33.75 -56.85
N THR A 158 -6.72 33.81 -56.80
CA THR A 158 -5.92 34.73 -57.62
C THR A 158 -6.06 34.43 -59.11
N THR A 159 -6.02 33.15 -59.50
CA THR A 159 -6.25 32.72 -60.88
C THR A 159 -7.65 33.11 -61.35
N GLN A 160 -8.69 32.82 -60.56
CA GLN A 160 -10.07 33.18 -60.91
C GLN A 160 -10.26 34.69 -61.06
N ILE A 161 -9.69 35.49 -60.14
CA ILE A 161 -9.73 36.96 -60.22
C ILE A 161 -9.05 37.45 -61.50
N ASN A 162 -7.88 36.92 -61.84
CA ASN A 162 -7.16 37.32 -63.04
C ASN A 162 -7.92 36.94 -64.32
N THR A 163 -8.50 35.75 -64.39
CA THR A 163 -9.35 35.31 -65.51
C THR A 163 -10.56 36.23 -65.66
N ASN A 164 -11.34 36.44 -64.60
CA ASN A 164 -12.53 37.29 -64.63
C ASN A 164 -12.18 38.74 -64.99
N LYS A 165 -11.03 39.25 -64.53
CA LYS A 165 -10.55 40.59 -64.87
C LYS A 165 -10.24 40.71 -66.36
N THR A 166 -9.56 39.73 -66.94
CA THR A 166 -9.26 39.70 -68.39
C THR A 166 -10.54 39.65 -69.20
N GLU A 167 -11.44 38.71 -68.89
CA GLU A 167 -12.74 38.58 -69.57
C GLU A 167 -13.57 39.88 -69.48
N SER A 168 -13.60 40.52 -68.31
CA SER A 168 -14.30 41.79 -68.13
C SER A 168 -13.71 42.93 -68.97
N LEU A 169 -12.37 43.00 -69.08
CA LEU A 169 -11.69 44.02 -69.89
C LEU A 169 -11.94 43.81 -71.39
N GLU A 170 -11.94 42.56 -71.85
CA GLU A 170 -12.29 42.21 -73.23
C GLU A 170 -13.73 42.58 -73.55
N ALA A 171 -14.69 42.22 -72.68
CA ALA A 171 -16.10 42.56 -72.85
C ALA A 171 -16.34 44.09 -72.89
N ILE A 172 -15.68 44.86 -72.02
CA ILE A 172 -15.73 46.33 -72.04
C ILE A 172 -15.18 46.89 -73.35
N THR A 173 -14.06 46.33 -73.83
CA THR A 173 -13.43 46.76 -75.10
C THR A 173 -14.35 46.47 -76.29
N GLU A 174 -14.97 45.30 -76.33
CA GLU A 174 -15.93 44.94 -77.37
C GLU A 174 -17.16 45.85 -77.35
N ALA A 175 -17.76 46.07 -76.17
CA ALA A 175 -18.89 46.99 -76.01
C ALA A 175 -18.55 48.41 -76.47
N LYS A 176 -17.35 48.91 -76.14
CA LYS A 176 -16.86 50.21 -76.60
C LYS A 176 -16.78 50.26 -78.13
N ASN A 177 -16.19 49.25 -78.77
CA ASN A 177 -16.06 49.21 -80.23
C ASN A 177 -17.43 49.15 -80.93
N GLN A 178 -18.36 48.35 -80.40
CA GLN A 178 -19.74 48.29 -80.90
C GLN A 178 -20.49 49.62 -80.76
N SER A 179 -20.18 50.43 -79.74
CA SER A 179 -20.77 51.77 -79.59
C SER A 179 -20.21 52.78 -80.61
N LEU A 180 -18.90 52.69 -80.91
CA LEU A 180 -18.22 53.58 -81.84
C LEU A 180 -18.56 53.29 -83.31
N SER A 181 -18.86 52.05 -83.66
CA SER A 181 -19.23 51.67 -85.04
C SER A 181 -20.68 52.00 -85.40
N LYS A 182 -21.50 52.41 -84.43
CA LYS A 182 -22.92 52.80 -84.61
C LYS A 182 -23.12 54.31 -84.83
N HIS A 183 -22.05 55.09 -84.86
CA HIS A 183 -22.02 56.52 -85.18
C HIS A 183 -21.19 56.77 -86.44
#